data_AF-A0A6G0V4W3-F1
#
_entry.id   AF-A0A6G0V4W3-F1
#
_cell.length_a   1.000
_cell.length_b   1.000
_cell.length_c   1.000
_cell.angle_alpha   90.00
_cell.angle_beta   90.00
_cell.angle_gamma   90.00
#
_symmetry.space_group_name_H-M   'P 1'
#
loop_
_entity.id
_entity.type
_entity.pdbx_description
1 polymer ?
#
loop_
_entity_poly.entity_id
_entity_poly.type
_entity_poly.pdbx_seq_one_letter_code
_entity_poly.pdbx_strand_id
1 'polypeptide(L)'
;MTDFSNLKYLTGFGNEFASEDPRVPGSLPAGQNNPQQCPHGLYAEQLSGTAFTAPRAENQRSWLYRILPSVVHQPFKNLSPENSKFTNKFDKFHPTPNQLRWHPHPIKDGADFVEGLYTTAGAGDPTTRMGLAIYNYSCTRSMKDKCLYNADGDFLVVPQQGPLKITTEFGKLLVEPLEIVVIPQGIRFSVEVDGPSRGYVLEVYGTHFKLPYLGPIGANGLANPRDFETPTAWFEDRQEIEYRVVAKYQGHFFDSVQKFSPFNVVAWHGNYVPYKYDLRKFMVINTVSFDHADPSIFTVLTAPSNKDGTAIADFVIFPPRWGVAENTFRPPYYHRNCMSEYMGLILGCYEAKEGGFRPGGGSLHSMMTPHGPDYQCFMKCSTEELKPVRVAEGTMSFMFESSLSLVVPDWALNDGNVDKDYHKDWQPLNFNLSDLIKMTANPSAGAQLLPISAEETAQFSLDDEDLVRNVESQQREVLLGNGLRASTVASGFNSRINPEAMTQRFPSWRDKLPSNKEASRLTDEIELDDADSGSDDLDLLPPFSSSGTNTTTKNAQRKLQKVFKCCSPHFVAPKCTIM
;
A
#
# COMPACT_ATOMS: atom_id res chain seq x y z
N MET A 1 24.33 8.79 -14.00
CA MET A 1 23.06 8.34 -13.41
C MET A 1 23.04 6.82 -13.50
N THR A 2 22.92 6.10 -12.39
CA THR A 2 22.55 4.67 -12.50
C THR A 2 21.14 4.62 -13.07
N ASP A 3 21.04 3.96 -14.21
CA ASP A 3 19.81 3.74 -14.95
C ASP A 3 18.90 2.77 -14.16
N PHE A 4 17.62 3.12 -14.01
CA PHE A 4 16.61 2.25 -13.39
C PHE A 4 16.35 0.98 -14.22
N SER A 5 16.89 0.89 -15.44
CA SER A 5 16.75 -0.27 -16.34
C SER A 5 17.49 -1.54 -15.91
N ASN A 6 18.51 -1.44 -15.04
CA ASN A 6 19.41 -2.55 -14.71
C ASN A 6 19.57 -2.78 -13.20
N LEU A 7 18.49 -2.57 -12.45
CA LEU A 7 18.49 -2.78 -10.99
C LEU A 7 18.62 -4.27 -10.65
N LYS A 8 19.35 -4.53 -9.56
CA LYS A 8 19.44 -5.86 -8.93
C LYS A 8 18.75 -5.80 -7.58
N TYR A 9 18.13 -6.91 -7.22
CA TYR A 9 17.41 -7.05 -5.95
C TYR A 9 17.93 -8.27 -5.18
N LEU A 10 17.90 -8.15 -3.86
CA LEU A 10 17.99 -9.26 -2.93
C LEU A 10 16.58 -9.83 -2.72
N THR A 11 16.45 -11.14 -2.57
CA THR A 11 15.13 -11.78 -2.46
C THR A 11 14.94 -12.50 -1.13
N GLY A 12 13.70 -12.49 -0.63
CA GLY A 12 13.29 -13.20 0.59
C GLY A 12 12.71 -12.29 1.67
N PHE A 13 11.40 -12.35 1.85
CA PHE A 13 10.69 -11.60 2.89
C PHE A 13 11.24 -11.89 4.30
N GLY A 14 11.58 -10.83 5.05
CA GLY A 14 12.04 -10.94 6.44
C GLY A 14 13.47 -11.44 6.64
N ASN A 15 14.26 -11.61 5.56
CA ASN A 15 15.65 -12.03 5.65
C ASN A 15 16.52 -11.01 6.41
N GLU A 16 17.62 -11.50 7.01
CA GLU A 16 18.76 -10.68 7.40
C GLU A 16 19.68 -10.52 6.18
N PHE A 17 19.51 -9.41 5.47
CA PHE A 17 20.29 -9.10 4.28
C PHE A 17 21.61 -8.42 4.63
N ALA A 18 22.58 -8.51 3.71
CA ALA A 18 23.80 -7.73 3.73
C ALA A 18 24.09 -7.25 2.31
N SER A 19 24.34 -5.96 2.15
CA SER A 19 24.59 -5.34 0.85
C SER A 19 25.65 -4.25 0.97
N GLU A 20 26.60 -4.26 0.05
CA GLU A 20 27.58 -3.18 -0.14
C GLU A 20 27.59 -2.76 -1.60
N ASP A 21 27.73 -1.47 -1.84
CA ASP A 21 27.84 -0.96 -3.20
C ASP A 21 29.16 -1.45 -3.83
N PRO A 22 29.13 -2.09 -5.00
CA PRO A 22 30.32 -2.68 -5.62
C PRO A 22 31.40 -1.65 -5.99
N ARG A 23 31.06 -0.35 -6.02
CA ARG A 23 32.03 0.73 -6.23
C ARG A 23 32.94 0.94 -5.03
N VAL A 24 32.56 0.46 -3.84
CA VAL A 24 33.30 0.62 -2.58
C VAL A 24 33.30 -0.71 -1.81
N PRO A 25 34.05 -1.73 -2.28
CA PRO A 25 34.04 -3.06 -1.68
C PRO A 25 34.61 -3.06 -0.26
N GLY A 26 34.16 -4.01 0.57
CA GLY A 26 34.60 -4.14 1.97
C GLY A 26 34.09 -3.01 2.86
N SER A 27 32.93 -2.45 2.54
CA SER A 27 32.30 -1.36 3.30
C SER A 27 31.58 -1.85 4.55
N LEU A 28 31.16 -3.13 4.57
CA LEU A 28 30.63 -3.75 5.78
C LEU A 28 31.76 -4.15 6.74
N PRO A 29 31.71 -3.74 8.03
CA PRO A 29 32.66 -4.24 9.01
C PRO A 29 32.49 -5.74 9.24
N ALA A 30 33.61 -6.46 9.30
CA ALA A 30 33.59 -7.91 9.54
C ALA A 30 33.47 -8.22 11.04
N GLY A 31 32.51 -9.08 11.41
CA GLY A 31 32.40 -9.65 12.76
C GLY A 31 31.87 -8.72 13.86
N GLN A 32 31.52 -7.46 13.54
CA GLN A 32 30.98 -6.48 14.48
C GLN A 32 30.19 -5.38 13.76
N ASN A 33 29.33 -4.65 14.48
CA ASN A 33 28.54 -3.55 13.89
C ASN A 33 29.13 -2.16 14.17
N ASN A 34 29.88 -2.01 15.27
CA ASN A 34 30.36 -0.72 15.79
C ASN A 34 31.90 -0.71 15.92
N PRO A 35 32.66 -0.75 14.81
CA PRO A 35 34.11 -0.58 14.88
C PRO A 35 34.48 0.85 15.31
N GLN A 36 35.62 0.98 16.00
CA GLN A 36 36.16 2.30 16.35
C GLN A 36 36.42 3.15 15.10
N GLN A 37 36.85 2.49 14.01
CA GLN A 37 37.02 3.09 12.70
C GLN A 37 36.25 2.19 11.71
N CYS A 38 35.14 2.68 11.17
CA CYS A 38 34.45 1.93 10.11
C CYS A 38 35.33 1.86 8.86
N PRO A 39 35.16 0.81 8.03
CA PRO A 39 35.75 0.78 6.71
C PRO A 39 35.48 2.09 5.95
N HIS A 40 36.49 2.57 5.23
CA HIS A 40 36.46 3.82 4.45
C HIS A 40 36.13 5.08 5.25
N GLY A 41 36.19 5.04 6.60
CA GLY A 41 35.85 6.17 7.45
C GLY A 41 34.35 6.49 7.52
N LEU A 42 33.49 5.54 7.15
CA LEU A 42 32.04 5.70 7.20
C LEU A 42 31.52 5.87 8.65
N TYR A 43 30.28 6.30 8.78
CA TYR A 43 29.55 6.33 10.05
C TYR A 43 28.62 5.14 10.13
N ALA A 44 28.70 4.38 11.22
CA ALA A 44 27.70 3.37 11.57
C ALA A 44 26.48 4.04 12.19
N GLU A 45 25.31 3.76 11.65
CA GLU A 45 24.02 4.26 12.13
C GLU A 45 23.03 3.09 12.19
N GLN A 46 22.33 2.92 13.31
CA GLN A 46 21.29 1.90 13.41
C GLN A 46 19.91 2.54 13.22
N LEU A 47 19.13 1.97 12.31
CA LEU A 47 17.70 2.20 12.20
C LEU A 47 16.97 1.05 12.89
N SER A 48 16.24 1.36 13.97
CA SER A 48 15.45 0.40 14.73
C SER A 48 13.97 0.54 14.34
N GLY A 49 13.41 -0.48 13.71
CA GLY A 49 11.97 -0.53 13.37
C GLY A 49 11.12 -0.96 14.55
N THR A 50 11.67 -1.79 15.44
CA THR A 50 10.97 -2.33 16.62
C THR A 50 11.66 -1.97 17.93
N ALA A 51 10.99 -2.21 19.06
CA ALA A 51 11.63 -2.16 20.37
C ALA A 51 12.83 -3.13 20.45
N PHE A 52 13.88 -2.76 21.16
CA PHE A 52 15.09 -3.59 21.28
C PHE A 52 14.84 -4.99 21.84
N THR A 53 13.84 -5.12 22.72
CA THR A 53 13.47 -6.36 23.39
C THR A 53 12.39 -7.15 22.66
N ALA A 54 11.99 -6.72 21.45
CA ALA A 54 11.07 -7.49 20.62
C ALA A 54 11.63 -8.91 20.41
N PRO A 55 10.79 -9.96 20.47
CA PRO A 55 11.22 -11.33 20.19
C PRO A 55 11.98 -11.39 18.87
N ARG A 56 12.99 -12.26 18.75
CA ARG A 56 13.88 -12.30 17.58
C ARG A 56 13.13 -12.41 16.24
N ALA A 57 12.03 -13.17 16.20
CA ALA A 57 11.22 -13.33 14.99
C ALA A 57 10.47 -12.05 14.58
N GLU A 58 10.29 -11.12 15.51
CA GLU A 58 9.60 -9.85 15.31
C GLU A 58 10.55 -8.65 15.34
N ASN A 59 11.78 -8.83 15.81
CA ASN A 59 12.76 -7.77 15.94
C ASN A 59 13.24 -7.31 14.57
N GLN A 60 13.02 -6.04 14.24
CA GLN A 60 13.39 -5.45 12.95
C GLN A 60 14.35 -4.29 13.15
N ARG A 61 15.55 -4.42 12.58
CA ARG A 61 16.60 -3.39 12.61
C ARG A 61 17.59 -3.54 11.47
N SER A 62 18.14 -2.40 11.06
CA SER A 62 19.19 -2.32 10.04
C SER A 62 20.33 -1.42 10.49
N TRP A 63 21.55 -1.82 10.14
CA TRP A 63 22.77 -1.04 10.28
C TRP A 63 23.12 -0.43 8.93
N LEU A 64 23.36 0.87 8.93
CA LEU A 64 23.70 1.69 7.78
C LEU A 64 25.14 2.20 7.95
N TYR A 65 25.98 2.02 6.95
CA TYR A 65 27.33 2.56 6.89
C TYR A 65 27.35 3.67 5.85
N ARG A 66 27.32 4.91 6.33
CA ARG A 66 26.98 6.10 5.53
C ARG A 66 28.06 7.17 5.58
N ILE A 67 28.11 8.02 4.56
CA ILE A 67 29.14 9.08 4.41
C ILE A 67 28.96 10.15 5.49
N LEU A 68 27.74 10.62 5.71
CA LEU A 68 27.37 11.57 6.77
C LEU A 68 26.15 11.04 7.53
N PRO A 69 26.13 11.15 8.87
CA PRO A 69 25.05 10.62 9.69
C PRO A 69 23.77 11.45 9.55
N SER A 70 22.61 10.82 9.73
CA SER A 70 21.27 11.41 9.55
C SER A 70 20.99 12.60 10.47
N VAL A 71 21.71 12.70 11.59
CA VAL A 71 21.58 13.76 12.59
C VAL A 71 22.06 15.13 12.07
N VAL A 72 22.83 15.16 10.99
CA VAL A 72 23.34 16.41 10.39
C VAL A 72 22.25 17.06 9.53
N HIS A 73 21.37 17.84 10.15
CA HIS A 73 20.33 18.62 9.48
C HIS A 73 19.98 19.90 10.27
N GLN A 74 19.29 20.85 9.63
CA GLN A 74 18.76 22.02 10.31
C GLN A 74 17.50 21.67 11.14
N PRO A 75 17.07 22.50 12.10
CA PRO A 75 15.80 22.28 12.79
C PRO A 75 14.62 22.16 11.81
N PHE A 76 13.71 21.22 12.06
CA PHE A 76 12.48 21.06 11.28
C PHE A 76 11.52 22.23 11.50
N LYS A 77 10.87 22.67 10.42
CA LYS A 77 9.84 23.71 10.42
C LYS A 77 8.53 23.13 9.92
N ASN A 78 7.42 23.66 10.41
CA ASN A 78 6.09 23.19 9.98
C ASN A 78 5.91 23.51 8.49
N LEU A 79 5.56 22.48 7.72
CA LEU A 79 5.15 22.58 6.34
C LEU A 79 3.63 22.46 6.30
N SER A 80 2.95 23.60 6.19
CA SER A 80 1.50 23.67 6.06
C SER A 80 1.11 23.96 4.61
N PRO A 81 0.93 22.92 3.76
CA PRO A 81 0.49 23.13 2.39
C PRO A 81 -0.92 23.72 2.36
N GLU A 82 -1.07 24.85 1.69
CA GLU A 82 -2.37 25.48 1.45
C GLU A 82 -3.28 24.55 0.64
N ASN A 83 -4.58 24.53 0.97
CA ASN A 83 -5.60 23.72 0.29
C ASN A 83 -5.27 22.21 0.21
N SER A 84 -4.52 21.72 1.20
CA SER A 84 -4.20 20.30 1.28
C SER A 84 -5.43 19.47 1.57
N LYS A 85 -5.63 18.42 0.76
CA LYS A 85 -6.64 17.35 0.97
C LYS A 85 -6.10 16.24 1.89
N PHE A 86 -4.94 16.45 2.49
CA PHE A 86 -4.30 15.53 3.42
C PHE A 86 -4.74 15.81 4.86
N THR A 87 -5.10 14.76 5.60
CA THR A 87 -5.42 14.80 7.03
C THR A 87 -5.30 13.42 7.67
N ASN A 88 -4.98 13.38 8.97
CA ASN A 88 -5.10 12.20 9.84
C ASN A 88 -6.00 12.45 11.06
N LYS A 89 -6.79 13.53 11.03
CA LYS A 89 -7.67 13.94 12.14
C LYS A 89 -9.10 13.51 11.86
N PHE A 90 -9.36 12.22 12.05
CA PHE A 90 -10.63 11.58 11.71
C PHE A 90 -11.77 11.93 12.67
N ASP A 91 -11.43 12.28 13.92
CA ASP A 91 -12.34 12.73 14.97
C ASP A 91 -13.13 14.01 14.64
N LYS A 92 -12.68 14.77 13.63
CA LYS A 92 -13.30 16.03 13.20
C LYS A 92 -14.42 15.86 12.19
N PHE A 93 -14.56 14.69 11.58
CA PHE A 93 -15.50 14.47 10.49
C PHE A 93 -16.72 13.68 10.97
N HIS A 94 -17.88 13.97 10.37
CA HIS A 94 -19.08 13.23 10.68
C HIS A 94 -19.08 11.86 9.99
N PRO A 95 -19.38 10.77 10.72
CA PRO A 95 -19.42 9.44 10.12
C PRO A 95 -20.62 9.30 9.17
N THR A 96 -20.47 8.43 8.16
CA THR A 96 -21.57 7.99 7.29
C THR A 96 -21.55 6.46 7.15
N PRO A 97 -22.69 5.77 7.33
CA PRO A 97 -22.79 4.33 7.11
C PRO A 97 -23.08 3.98 5.64
N ASN A 98 -23.35 4.97 4.79
CA ASN A 98 -23.68 4.75 3.39
C ASN A 98 -22.49 4.11 2.66
N GLN A 99 -22.80 3.20 1.75
CA GLN A 99 -21.82 2.71 0.79
C GLN A 99 -21.36 3.84 -0.12
N LEU A 100 -20.05 3.92 -0.34
CA LEU A 100 -19.43 4.97 -1.15
C LEU A 100 -18.70 4.34 -2.32
N ARG A 101 -18.79 4.97 -3.49
CA ARG A 101 -17.99 4.66 -4.67
C ARG A 101 -17.43 5.96 -5.22
N TRP A 102 -16.14 5.96 -5.53
CA TRP A 102 -15.44 7.07 -6.17
C TRP A 102 -15.03 6.66 -7.57
N HIS A 103 -15.30 7.51 -8.55
CA HIS A 103 -14.64 7.46 -9.84
C HIS A 103 -13.17 7.87 -9.69
N PRO A 104 -12.30 7.55 -10.67
CA PRO A 104 -10.89 7.93 -10.61
C PRO A 104 -10.73 9.44 -10.41
N HIS A 105 -9.93 9.84 -9.42
CA HIS A 105 -9.68 11.26 -9.19
C HIS A 105 -8.83 11.83 -10.34
N PRO A 106 -9.07 13.08 -10.79
CA PRO A 106 -8.27 13.71 -11.82
C PRO A 106 -6.78 13.75 -11.48
N ILE A 107 -5.94 13.75 -12.51
CA ILE A 107 -4.50 13.96 -12.33
C ILE A 107 -4.26 15.38 -11.79
N LYS A 108 -3.50 15.48 -10.70
CA LYS A 108 -3.08 16.76 -10.13
C LYS A 108 -1.80 17.20 -10.82
N ASP A 109 -1.92 18.19 -11.68
CA ASP A 109 -0.76 18.74 -12.36
C ASP A 109 0.11 19.59 -11.44
N GLY A 110 1.42 19.60 -11.70
CA GLY A 110 2.41 20.38 -10.97
C GLY A 110 2.61 19.98 -9.51
N ALA A 111 2.23 18.77 -9.10
CA ALA A 111 2.48 18.23 -7.77
C ALA A 111 3.52 17.10 -7.81
N ASP A 112 4.38 17.04 -6.78
CA ASP A 112 5.18 15.85 -6.52
C ASP A 112 4.41 14.80 -5.68
N PHE A 113 5.04 13.66 -5.38
CA PHE A 113 4.40 12.58 -4.63
C PHE A 113 3.83 13.07 -3.28
N VAL A 114 4.58 13.88 -2.52
CA VAL A 114 4.16 14.37 -1.20
C VAL A 114 3.02 15.37 -1.33
N GLU A 115 3.14 16.32 -2.26
CA GLU A 115 2.13 17.35 -2.53
C GLU A 115 0.87 16.76 -3.18
N GLY A 116 1.01 15.59 -3.80
CA GLY A 116 -0.03 14.83 -4.47
C GLY A 116 -0.80 13.87 -3.58
N LEU A 117 -0.40 13.68 -2.32
CA LEU A 117 -1.10 12.83 -1.36
C LEU A 117 -2.41 13.49 -0.89
N TYR A 118 -3.48 12.70 -0.82
CA TYR A 118 -4.77 13.11 -0.27
C TYR A 118 -5.45 11.95 0.46
N THR A 119 -6.16 12.28 1.55
CA THR A 119 -6.76 11.27 2.45
C THR A 119 -8.14 10.90 2.00
N THR A 120 -8.33 9.63 1.65
CA THR A 120 -9.63 9.08 1.23
C THR A 120 -10.44 8.61 2.44
N ALA A 121 -9.82 7.86 3.35
CA ALA A 121 -10.47 7.39 4.58
C ALA A 121 -9.42 7.03 5.64
N GLY A 122 -9.84 6.81 6.88
CA GLY A 122 -8.95 6.26 7.91
C GLY A 122 -9.60 6.20 9.28
N ALA A 123 -8.89 5.65 10.24
CA ALA A 123 -9.35 5.51 11.61
C ALA A 123 -8.15 5.43 12.58
N GLY A 124 -8.38 5.84 13.83
CA GLY A 124 -7.34 5.87 14.86
C GLY A 124 -6.55 7.17 14.89
N ASP A 125 -5.40 7.15 15.56
CA ASP A 125 -4.60 8.35 15.84
C ASP A 125 -3.10 8.00 15.80
N PRO A 126 -2.29 8.63 14.93
CA PRO A 126 -0.85 8.39 14.85
C PRO A 126 -0.12 8.72 16.16
N THR A 127 -0.63 9.62 17.00
CA THR A 127 -0.02 9.95 18.31
C THR A 127 -0.13 8.80 19.31
N THR A 128 -1.18 7.99 19.20
CA THR A 128 -1.37 6.75 19.98
C THR A 128 -0.76 5.53 19.29
N ARG A 129 -0.21 5.71 18.08
CA ARG A 129 0.33 4.64 17.22
C ARG A 129 -0.68 3.50 17.00
N MET A 130 -1.94 3.85 16.76
CA MET A 130 -3.01 2.87 16.54
C MET A 130 -3.89 3.29 15.37
N GLY A 131 -4.10 2.37 14.44
CA GLY A 131 -5.04 2.52 13.33
C GLY A 131 -4.36 2.60 11.97
N LEU A 132 -5.05 3.21 11.01
CA LEU A 132 -4.60 3.30 9.63
C LEU A 132 -5.14 4.55 8.94
N ALA A 133 -4.52 4.89 7.81
CA ALA A 133 -5.07 5.82 6.85
C ALA A 133 -4.93 5.27 5.43
N ILE A 134 -5.94 5.54 4.62
CA ILE A 134 -5.98 5.24 3.20
C ILE A 134 -5.86 6.57 2.46
N TYR A 135 -4.77 6.68 1.70
CA TYR A 135 -4.54 7.77 0.80
C TYR A 135 -4.62 7.30 -0.64
N ASN A 136 -4.80 8.28 -1.50
CA ASN A 136 -4.42 8.17 -2.88
C ASN A 136 -3.36 9.23 -3.16
N TYR A 137 -2.56 9.01 -4.20
CA TYR A 137 -1.61 10.01 -4.69
C TYR A 137 -1.89 10.33 -6.15
N SER A 138 -1.59 11.55 -6.54
CA SER A 138 -1.67 12.02 -7.92
C SER A 138 -0.59 13.08 -8.16
N CYS A 139 0.36 12.79 -9.04
CA CYS A 139 1.54 13.64 -9.25
C CYS A 139 2.00 13.64 -10.71
N THR A 140 2.63 14.73 -11.13
CA THR A 140 3.24 14.89 -12.47
C THR A 140 4.69 15.37 -12.40
N ARG A 141 5.21 15.66 -11.21
CA ARG A 141 6.58 16.16 -10.98
C ARG A 141 7.38 15.23 -10.09
N SER A 142 8.63 14.96 -10.46
CA SER A 142 9.58 14.23 -9.61
C SER A 142 9.97 15.03 -8.38
N MET A 143 10.23 14.34 -7.27
CA MET A 143 10.81 14.94 -6.06
C MET A 143 12.28 15.28 -6.33
N LYS A 144 12.57 16.53 -6.69
CA LYS A 144 13.94 17.01 -6.94
C LYS A 144 14.58 17.54 -5.67
N ASP A 145 15.76 17.02 -5.31
CA ASP A 145 16.52 17.42 -4.12
C ASP A 145 15.66 17.43 -2.85
N LYS A 146 14.73 16.47 -2.78
CA LYS A 146 13.70 16.33 -1.77
C LYS A 146 13.49 14.85 -1.47
N CYS A 147 13.41 14.50 -0.19
CA CYS A 147 12.98 13.19 0.27
C CYS A 147 11.84 13.34 1.29
N LEU A 148 11.13 12.24 1.53
CA LEU A 148 10.18 12.07 2.61
C LEU A 148 10.68 10.95 3.51
N TYR A 149 10.53 11.10 4.82
CA TYR A 149 10.38 9.96 5.72
C TYR A 149 9.06 10.09 6.48
N ASN A 150 8.45 8.94 6.76
CA ASN A 150 7.24 8.86 7.54
C ASN A 150 7.54 8.38 8.96
N ALA A 151 7.35 9.24 9.95
CA ALA A 151 7.56 8.90 11.35
C ALA A 151 6.32 8.28 12.02
N ASP A 152 5.18 8.20 11.32
CA ASP A 152 3.93 7.73 11.93
C ASP A 152 3.68 6.24 11.71
N GLY A 153 4.16 5.69 10.58
CA GLY A 153 3.90 4.31 10.23
C GLY A 153 4.54 3.84 8.92
N ASP A 154 4.22 2.61 8.54
CA ASP A 154 4.65 2.00 7.28
C ASP A 154 3.71 2.41 6.16
N PHE A 155 4.25 2.70 4.97
CA PHE A 155 3.46 2.85 3.75
C PHE A 155 3.51 1.59 2.91
N LEU A 156 2.34 1.07 2.53
CA LEU A 156 2.15 0.16 1.40
C LEU A 156 1.59 0.95 0.23
N VAL A 157 2.38 1.11 -0.83
CA VAL A 157 2.02 1.87 -2.03
C VAL A 157 1.64 0.92 -3.16
N VAL A 158 0.52 1.20 -3.81
CA VAL A 158 -0.04 0.42 -4.94
C VAL A 158 -0.15 1.34 -6.16
N PRO A 159 0.83 1.35 -7.08
CA PRO A 159 0.74 2.11 -8.32
C PRO A 159 -0.41 1.63 -9.22
N GLN A 160 -1.14 2.59 -9.78
CA GLN A 160 -2.25 2.34 -10.69
C GLN A 160 -1.92 2.84 -12.10
N GLN A 161 -1.38 4.05 -12.20
CA GLN A 161 -0.96 4.69 -13.43
C GLN A 161 0.45 5.23 -13.24
N GLY A 162 1.32 4.98 -14.22
CA GLY A 162 2.71 5.44 -14.21
C GLY A 162 3.62 4.62 -13.28
N PRO A 163 4.79 4.17 -13.74
CA PRO A 163 5.77 3.54 -12.86
C PRO A 163 6.40 4.56 -11.91
N LEU A 164 6.73 4.12 -10.70
CA LEU A 164 7.46 4.91 -9.70
C LEU A 164 8.93 4.49 -9.66
N LYS A 165 9.83 5.45 -9.80
CA LYS A 165 11.26 5.28 -9.60
C LYS A 165 11.64 5.77 -8.21
N ILE A 166 11.77 4.85 -7.26
CA ILE A 166 11.96 5.17 -5.85
C ILE A 166 13.42 5.00 -5.47
N THR A 167 14.03 6.06 -4.96
CA THR A 167 15.36 5.99 -4.31
C THR A 167 15.16 6.01 -2.80
N THR A 168 15.74 5.05 -2.09
CA THR A 168 15.70 4.91 -0.64
C THR A 168 17.11 4.95 -0.07
N GLU A 169 17.25 5.02 1.26
CA GLU A 169 18.54 4.82 1.94
C GLU A 169 19.15 3.43 1.70
N PHE A 170 18.36 2.44 1.28
CA PHE A 170 18.82 1.07 1.04
C PHE A 170 19.18 0.80 -0.43
N GLY A 171 18.82 1.71 -1.32
CA GLY A 171 19.03 1.63 -2.76
C GLY A 171 17.78 1.97 -3.57
N LYS A 172 17.75 1.55 -4.82
CA LYS A 172 16.74 1.96 -5.82
C LYS A 172 15.75 0.86 -6.15
N LEU A 173 14.48 1.23 -6.30
CA LEU A 173 13.35 0.37 -6.66
C LEU A 173 12.61 0.99 -7.85
N LEU A 174 12.41 0.22 -8.91
CA LEU A 174 11.42 0.54 -9.95
C LEU A 174 10.13 -0.22 -9.60
N VAL A 175 8.99 0.46 -9.51
CA VAL A 175 7.71 -0.14 -9.10
C VAL A 175 6.65 0.23 -10.12
N GLU A 176 6.20 -0.75 -10.88
CA GLU A 176 5.21 -0.57 -11.94
C GLU A 176 3.78 -0.88 -11.44
N PRO A 177 2.71 -0.45 -12.14
CA PRO A 177 1.39 -1.00 -11.90
C PRO A 177 1.39 -2.54 -11.94
N LEU A 178 0.61 -3.17 -11.07
CA LEU A 178 0.65 -4.60 -10.71
C LEU A 178 1.78 -5.02 -9.76
N GLU A 179 2.65 -4.10 -9.37
CA GLU A 179 3.57 -4.30 -8.26
C GLU A 179 3.13 -3.46 -7.07
N ILE A 180 3.57 -3.83 -5.88
CA ILE A 180 3.45 -3.04 -4.66
C ILE A 180 4.84 -2.72 -4.12
N VAL A 181 4.93 -1.69 -3.29
CA VAL A 181 6.13 -1.41 -2.50
C VAL A 181 5.76 -1.04 -1.07
N VAL A 182 6.49 -1.59 -0.11
CA VAL A 182 6.41 -1.19 1.29
C VAL A 182 7.64 -0.38 1.65
N ILE A 183 7.40 0.80 2.21
CA ILE A 183 8.43 1.67 2.79
C ILE A 183 8.18 1.73 4.30
N PRO A 184 8.99 1.02 5.09
CA PRO A 184 8.86 1.04 6.54
C PRO A 184 9.06 2.43 7.19
N GLN A 185 8.44 2.61 8.36
CA GLN A 185 8.52 3.80 9.20
C GLN A 185 9.97 4.29 9.35
N GLY A 186 10.19 5.58 9.11
CA GLY A 186 11.47 6.26 9.30
C GLY A 186 12.43 6.20 8.12
N ILE A 187 12.25 5.31 7.14
CA ILE A 187 13.12 5.22 5.97
C ILE A 187 12.90 6.42 5.05
N ARG A 188 13.99 7.11 4.71
CA ARG A 188 13.95 8.23 3.76
C ARG A 188 13.87 7.70 2.34
N PHE A 189 12.97 8.29 1.56
CA PHE A 189 12.81 7.96 0.14
C PHE A 189 12.45 9.18 -0.71
N SER A 190 12.72 9.09 -2.00
CA SER A 190 12.39 10.10 -3.00
C SER A 190 11.81 9.41 -4.23
N VAL A 191 10.78 10.02 -4.83
CA VAL A 191 10.02 9.46 -5.95
C VAL A 191 10.26 10.28 -7.21
N GLU A 192 10.80 9.64 -8.23
CA GLU A 192 10.88 10.13 -9.60
C GLU A 192 9.74 9.53 -10.45
N VAL A 193 9.17 10.36 -11.32
CA VAL A 193 8.11 9.99 -12.27
C VAL A 193 8.46 10.49 -13.67
N ASP A 194 8.13 9.72 -14.70
CA ASP A 194 8.34 10.09 -16.11
C ASP A 194 7.13 10.79 -16.74
N GLY A 195 6.00 10.84 -16.02
CA GLY A 195 4.76 11.45 -16.46
C GLY A 195 3.67 11.36 -15.39
N PRO A 196 2.41 11.65 -15.76
CA PRO A 196 1.26 11.53 -14.87
C PRO A 196 1.20 10.18 -14.15
N SER A 197 1.28 10.23 -12.82
CA SER A 197 1.30 9.06 -11.96
C SER A 197 0.20 9.14 -10.90
N ARG A 198 -0.49 8.03 -10.67
CA ARG A 198 -1.59 7.90 -9.69
C ARG A 198 -1.58 6.52 -9.06
N GLY A 199 -2.01 6.43 -7.81
CA GLY A 199 -2.17 5.16 -7.12
C GLY A 199 -2.75 5.32 -5.72
N TYR A 200 -2.57 4.29 -4.92
CA TYR A 200 -3.13 4.15 -3.58
C TYR A 200 -2.00 3.99 -2.56
N VAL A 201 -2.23 4.40 -1.33
CA VAL A 201 -1.33 4.17 -0.20
C VAL A 201 -2.15 3.75 1.00
N LEU A 202 -1.83 2.59 1.56
CA LEU A 202 -2.27 2.18 2.89
C LEU A 202 -1.15 2.50 3.88
N GLU A 203 -1.47 3.30 4.90
CA GLU A 203 -0.58 3.56 6.03
C GLU A 203 -1.11 2.88 7.27
N VAL A 204 -0.25 2.16 8.00
CA VAL A 204 -0.60 1.51 9.28
C VAL A 204 0.26 2.06 10.41
N TYR A 205 -0.37 2.30 11.57
CA TYR A 205 0.28 2.88 12.74
C TYR A 205 0.66 1.82 13.77
N GLY A 206 1.90 1.89 14.27
CA GLY A 206 2.36 1.08 15.41
C GLY A 206 2.56 -0.40 15.13
N THR A 207 2.50 -0.84 13.87
CA THR A 207 2.68 -2.22 13.45
C THR A 207 3.38 -2.27 12.08
N HIS A 208 3.85 -3.43 11.67
CA HIS A 208 4.50 -3.67 10.38
C HIS A 208 3.72 -4.72 9.59
N PHE A 209 3.75 -4.63 8.27
CA PHE A 209 3.19 -5.67 7.40
C PHE A 209 3.97 -6.99 7.55
N LYS A 210 3.23 -8.10 7.60
CA LYS A 210 3.72 -9.47 7.68
C LYS A 210 3.04 -10.33 6.61
N LEU A 211 3.64 -11.46 6.26
CA LEU A 211 2.91 -12.50 5.52
C LEU A 211 1.84 -13.14 6.41
N PRO A 212 0.67 -13.51 5.88
CA PRO A 212 -0.39 -14.13 6.67
C PRO A 212 0.01 -15.51 7.17
N TYR A 213 -0.57 -15.93 8.30
CA TYR A 213 -0.49 -17.32 8.72
C TYR A 213 -1.24 -18.20 7.71
N LEU A 214 -0.55 -19.18 7.13
CA LEU A 214 -1.10 -20.00 6.04
C LEU A 214 -2.10 -21.07 6.50
N GLY A 215 -2.07 -21.43 7.79
CA GLY A 215 -2.96 -22.46 8.32
C GLY A 215 -2.92 -23.75 7.50
N PRO A 216 -4.08 -24.31 7.11
CA PRO A 216 -4.15 -25.54 6.30
C PRO A 216 -3.53 -25.46 4.90
N ILE A 217 -3.26 -24.27 4.36
CA ILE A 217 -2.53 -24.13 3.09
C ILE A 217 -1.11 -24.72 3.23
N GLY A 218 -0.55 -24.68 4.45
CA GLY A 218 0.70 -25.33 4.79
C GLY A 218 1.90 -24.39 4.68
N ALA A 219 2.97 -24.85 4.03
CA ALA A 219 4.27 -24.15 4.02
C ALA A 219 4.53 -23.31 2.75
N ASN A 220 3.64 -23.35 1.76
CA ASN A 220 3.81 -22.67 0.47
C ASN A 220 2.44 -22.25 -0.09
N GLY A 221 2.38 -21.13 -0.80
CA GLY A 221 1.15 -20.59 -1.38
C GLY A 221 0.99 -19.10 -1.10
N LEU A 222 -0.02 -18.49 -1.72
CA LEU A 222 -0.27 -17.05 -1.64
C LEU A 222 0.95 -16.24 -2.13
N ALA A 223 1.39 -15.24 -1.37
CA ALA A 223 2.60 -14.48 -1.65
C ALA A 223 3.83 -15.23 -1.11
N ASN A 224 4.50 -15.99 -1.98
CA ASN A 224 5.68 -16.75 -1.56
C ASN A 224 6.84 -15.81 -1.15
N PRO A 225 7.52 -16.06 0.00
CA PRO A 225 8.55 -15.16 0.53
C PRO A 225 9.69 -14.84 -0.45
N ARG A 226 10.05 -15.79 -1.32
CA ARG A 226 11.13 -15.63 -2.32
C ARG A 226 10.87 -14.52 -3.32
N ASP A 227 9.61 -14.17 -3.57
CA ASP A 227 9.25 -13.24 -4.64
C ASP A 227 9.21 -11.78 -4.17
N PHE A 228 9.49 -11.52 -2.89
CA PHE A 228 9.72 -10.19 -2.34
C PHE A 228 11.16 -9.74 -2.60
N GLU A 229 11.30 -8.54 -3.16
CA GLU A 229 12.54 -7.98 -3.67
C GLU A 229 12.94 -6.71 -2.89
N THR A 230 14.15 -6.70 -2.32
CA THR A 230 14.75 -5.56 -1.59
C THR A 230 15.90 -4.99 -2.43
N PRO A 231 16.08 -3.65 -2.50
CA PRO A 231 17.13 -3.05 -3.33
C PRO A 231 18.53 -3.44 -2.83
N THR A 232 19.49 -3.61 -3.73
CA THR A 232 20.90 -3.65 -3.33
C THR A 232 21.40 -2.25 -2.96
N ALA A 233 22.38 -2.16 -2.06
CA ALA A 233 23.01 -0.91 -1.66
C ALA A 233 23.40 -0.04 -2.85
N TRP A 234 23.02 1.22 -2.78
CA TRP A 234 23.38 2.25 -3.74
C TRP A 234 23.47 3.58 -3.01
N PHE A 235 24.46 4.39 -3.39
CA PHE A 235 24.66 5.72 -2.84
C PHE A 235 24.97 6.78 -3.90
N GLU A 236 24.75 8.03 -3.52
CA GLU A 236 25.31 9.22 -4.14
C GLU A 236 26.04 10.08 -3.10
N ASP A 237 27.19 10.60 -3.48
CA ASP A 237 27.96 11.56 -2.68
C ASP A 237 27.77 12.96 -3.27
N ARG A 238 26.61 13.55 -3.00
CA ARG A 238 26.30 14.92 -3.42
C ARG A 238 26.39 15.82 -2.20
N GLN A 239 27.38 16.71 -2.21
CA GLN A 239 27.65 17.69 -1.16
C GLN A 239 27.53 19.12 -1.70
N GLU A 240 27.48 20.10 -0.79
CA GLU A 240 27.30 21.53 -1.11
C GLU A 240 26.03 21.80 -1.94
N ILE A 241 24.98 21.04 -1.68
CA ILE A 241 23.65 21.22 -2.28
C ILE A 241 22.63 21.60 -1.21
N GLU A 242 21.55 22.28 -1.58
CA GLU A 242 20.41 22.40 -0.69
C GLU A 242 19.50 21.19 -0.88
N TYR A 243 19.43 20.30 0.11
CA TYR A 243 18.56 19.12 0.06
C TYR A 243 17.48 19.21 1.13
N ARG A 244 16.22 19.06 0.72
CA ARG A 244 15.04 19.15 1.59
C ARG A 244 14.63 17.78 2.12
N VAL A 245 14.51 17.65 3.43
CA VAL A 245 14.00 16.46 4.11
C VAL A 245 12.61 16.78 4.63
N VAL A 246 11.58 16.17 4.05
CA VAL A 246 10.22 16.24 4.58
C VAL A 246 10.04 15.13 5.60
N ALA A 247 9.54 15.49 6.78
CA ALA A 247 9.10 14.56 7.81
C ALA A 247 7.58 14.58 7.86
N LYS A 248 6.93 13.42 7.74
CA LYS A 248 5.56 13.27 8.24
C LYS A 248 5.65 12.84 9.70
N TYR A 249 5.12 13.65 10.62
CA TYR A 249 5.17 13.43 12.06
C TYR A 249 3.85 13.87 12.71
N GLN A 250 3.21 12.94 13.42
CA GLN A 250 1.91 13.09 14.08
C GLN A 250 0.83 13.64 13.14
N GLY A 251 0.79 13.14 11.91
CA GLY A 251 -0.18 13.56 10.89
C GLY A 251 0.06 14.95 10.29
N HIS A 252 1.22 15.55 10.57
CA HIS A 252 1.64 16.83 10.02
C HIS A 252 2.92 16.70 9.20
N PHE A 253 3.09 17.56 8.20
CA PHE A 253 4.34 17.65 7.45
C PHE A 253 5.24 18.72 8.04
N PHE A 254 6.53 18.42 8.11
CA PHE A 254 7.58 19.34 8.47
C PHE A 254 8.69 19.24 7.44
N ASP A 255 9.49 20.28 7.28
CA ASP A 255 10.67 20.23 6.44
C ASP A 255 11.92 20.72 7.17
N SER A 256 13.04 20.12 6.79
CA SER A 256 14.38 20.51 7.19
C SER A 256 15.27 20.58 5.95
N VAL A 257 16.35 21.34 6.04
CA VAL A 257 17.35 21.47 4.99
C VAL A 257 18.68 20.90 5.49
N GLN A 258 19.37 20.16 4.63
CA GLN A 258 20.73 19.69 4.83
C GLN A 258 21.59 19.97 3.60
N LYS A 259 22.92 19.96 3.76
CA LYS A 259 23.88 20.34 2.72
C LYS A 259 24.33 19.19 1.79
N PHE A 260 23.69 18.04 1.89
CA PHE A 260 24.10 16.81 1.23
C PHE A 260 22.89 15.90 0.94
N SER A 261 23.02 14.95 0.01
CA SER A 261 21.98 13.95 -0.22
C SER A 261 21.86 12.94 0.93
N PRO A 262 20.66 12.61 1.42
CA PRO A 262 20.47 11.58 2.44
C PRO A 262 20.71 10.17 1.90
N PHE A 263 20.78 9.98 0.57
CA PHE A 263 21.03 8.69 -0.07
C PHE A 263 22.52 8.40 -0.17
N ASN A 264 23.19 8.47 0.98
CA ASN A 264 24.65 8.38 1.13
C ASN A 264 25.09 7.14 1.91
N VAL A 265 24.27 6.08 1.91
CA VAL A 265 24.54 4.80 2.56
C VAL A 265 25.28 3.89 1.60
N VAL A 266 26.57 3.65 1.87
CA VAL A 266 27.47 2.89 0.99
C VAL A 266 27.26 1.39 1.16
N ALA A 267 26.96 0.96 2.40
CA ALA A 267 26.63 -0.42 2.71
C ALA A 267 25.65 -0.49 3.86
N TRP A 268 24.91 -1.60 3.95
CA TRP A 268 23.98 -1.84 5.03
C TRP A 268 23.79 -3.35 5.26
N HIS A 269 23.39 -3.73 6.47
CA HIS A 269 22.90 -5.08 6.76
C HIS A 269 21.76 -5.04 7.77
N GLY A 270 20.82 -5.98 7.68
CA GLY A 270 19.66 -6.02 8.55
C GLY A 270 18.44 -6.65 7.91
N ASN A 271 17.32 -6.61 8.65
CA ASN A 271 16.03 -7.15 8.24
C ASN A 271 14.91 -6.08 8.21
N TYR A 272 15.24 -4.81 8.48
CA TYR A 272 14.31 -3.68 8.38
C TYR A 272 14.61 -2.89 7.11
N VAL A 273 13.93 -3.25 6.02
CA VAL A 273 14.28 -2.85 4.65
C VAL A 273 13.03 -2.49 3.86
N PRO A 274 13.12 -1.59 2.86
CA PRO A 274 12.06 -1.45 1.88
C PRO A 274 12.04 -2.67 0.96
N TYR A 275 10.85 -3.02 0.46
CA TYR A 275 10.68 -4.14 -0.45
C TYR A 275 9.55 -3.91 -1.43
N LYS A 276 9.65 -4.51 -2.62
CA LYS A 276 8.59 -4.59 -3.62
C LYS A 276 8.14 -6.02 -3.84
N TYR A 277 6.94 -6.18 -4.37
CA TYR A 277 6.38 -7.49 -4.73
C TYR A 277 5.52 -7.37 -5.99
N ASP A 278 5.65 -8.33 -6.88
CA ASP A 278 4.87 -8.40 -8.12
C ASP A 278 3.62 -9.26 -7.89
N LEU A 279 2.43 -8.65 -7.96
CA LEU A 279 1.15 -9.30 -7.70
C LEU A 279 0.86 -10.43 -8.69
N ARG A 280 1.48 -10.43 -9.87
CA ARG A 280 1.36 -11.50 -10.87
C ARG A 280 2.00 -12.81 -10.42
N LYS A 281 2.90 -12.75 -9.42
CA LYS A 281 3.58 -13.94 -8.85
C LYS A 281 2.76 -14.62 -7.74
N PHE A 282 1.60 -14.05 -7.36
CA PHE A 282 0.76 -14.61 -6.30
C PHE A 282 0.22 -15.99 -6.69
N MET A 283 0.49 -16.99 -5.84
CA MET A 283 -0.01 -18.34 -6.02
C MET A 283 -1.43 -18.42 -5.47
N VAL A 284 -2.39 -18.25 -6.37
CA VAL A 284 -3.82 -18.18 -6.03
C VAL A 284 -4.31 -19.52 -5.49
N ILE A 285 -4.90 -19.50 -4.30
CA ILE A 285 -5.65 -20.61 -3.72
C ILE A 285 -7.15 -20.28 -3.77
N ASN A 286 -7.98 -21.26 -4.13
CA ASN A 286 -9.42 -21.12 -4.11
C ASN A 286 -10.11 -22.50 -4.07
N THR A 287 -11.45 -22.51 -4.17
CA THR A 287 -12.19 -23.77 -4.30
C THR A 287 -11.81 -24.49 -5.59
N VAL A 288 -11.70 -25.81 -5.48
CA VAL A 288 -11.62 -26.75 -6.61
C VAL A 288 -12.81 -27.72 -6.62
N SER A 289 -13.90 -27.34 -5.95
CA SER A 289 -15.10 -28.16 -5.76
C SER A 289 -16.38 -27.33 -5.91
N PHE A 290 -16.92 -26.79 -4.82
CA PHE A 290 -18.12 -25.96 -4.78
C PHE A 290 -17.92 -24.77 -3.81
N ASP A 291 -18.95 -23.93 -3.69
CA ASP A 291 -19.01 -22.70 -2.90
C ASP A 291 -18.02 -21.60 -3.29
N HIS A 292 -18.17 -20.43 -2.67
CA HIS A 292 -17.26 -19.29 -2.82
C HIS A 292 -16.43 -19.15 -1.54
N ALA A 293 -15.11 -19.27 -1.65
CA ALA A 293 -14.21 -19.14 -0.50
C ALA A 293 -14.15 -17.69 -0.01
N ASP A 294 -14.04 -17.50 1.31
CA ASP A 294 -13.88 -16.19 1.93
C ASP A 294 -12.68 -15.42 1.31
N PRO A 295 -12.79 -14.09 1.12
CA PRO A 295 -11.78 -13.31 0.40
C PRO A 295 -10.43 -13.22 1.13
N SER A 296 -10.37 -13.55 2.43
CA SER A 296 -9.12 -13.66 3.19
C SER A 296 -8.15 -14.70 2.62
N ILE A 297 -8.64 -15.64 1.80
CA ILE A 297 -7.81 -16.59 1.04
C ILE A 297 -6.91 -15.89 0.00
N PHE A 298 -7.15 -14.62 -0.30
CA PHE A 298 -6.33 -13.81 -1.21
C PHE A 298 -5.47 -12.74 -0.51
N THR A 299 -5.26 -12.85 0.80
CA THR A 299 -4.38 -11.94 1.55
C THR A 299 -2.93 -12.05 1.05
N VAL A 300 -2.35 -10.91 0.69
CA VAL A 300 -0.93 -10.77 0.31
C VAL A 300 -0.09 -10.39 1.52
N LEU A 301 -0.51 -9.35 2.24
CA LEU A 301 0.14 -8.85 3.45
C LEU A 301 -0.93 -8.50 4.49
N THR A 302 -0.60 -8.71 5.76
CA THR A 302 -1.44 -8.37 6.91
C THR A 302 -0.68 -7.50 7.90
N ALA A 303 -1.33 -6.50 8.48
CA ALA A 303 -0.83 -5.68 9.57
C ALA A 303 -1.62 -6.05 10.85
N PRO A 304 -1.03 -6.81 11.78
CA PRO A 304 -1.76 -7.32 12.94
C PRO A 304 -2.16 -6.20 13.91
N SER A 305 -3.30 -6.37 14.59
CA SER A 305 -3.67 -5.58 15.76
C SER A 305 -3.17 -6.23 17.05
N ASN A 306 -3.49 -5.62 18.19
CA ASN A 306 -3.24 -6.20 19.52
C ASN A 306 -4.19 -7.35 19.87
N LYS A 307 -5.19 -7.64 19.02
CA LYS A 307 -6.12 -8.75 19.18
C LYS A 307 -5.78 -9.85 18.17
N ASP A 308 -5.37 -11.01 18.66
CA ASP A 308 -5.05 -12.16 17.84
C ASP A 308 -6.18 -12.53 16.88
N GLY A 309 -5.82 -12.82 15.63
CA GLY A 309 -6.77 -13.12 14.55
C GLY A 309 -7.56 -11.90 14.05
N THR A 310 -7.27 -10.69 14.51
CA THR A 310 -7.88 -9.44 14.01
C THR A 310 -6.78 -8.51 13.49
N ALA A 311 -6.74 -8.26 12.19
CA ALA A 311 -5.79 -7.32 11.60
C ALA A 311 -6.26 -5.86 11.79
N ILE A 312 -5.31 -4.93 11.97
CA ILE A 312 -5.61 -3.50 11.74
C ILE A 312 -5.94 -3.32 10.27
N ALA A 313 -5.14 -3.92 9.38
CA ALA A 313 -5.42 -3.93 7.97
C ALA A 313 -4.93 -5.21 7.28
N ASP A 314 -5.74 -5.76 6.38
CA ASP A 314 -5.35 -6.79 5.42
C ASP A 314 -5.30 -6.18 4.02
N PHE A 315 -4.20 -6.42 3.31
CA PHE A 315 -4.08 -6.14 1.88
C PHE A 315 -4.39 -7.43 1.10
N VAL A 316 -5.55 -7.45 0.48
CA VAL A 316 -6.13 -8.58 -0.25
C VAL A 316 -6.17 -8.24 -1.74
N ILE A 317 -5.95 -9.20 -2.63
CA ILE A 317 -6.06 -8.99 -4.08
C ILE A 317 -7.13 -9.88 -4.70
N PHE A 318 -7.63 -9.53 -5.88
CA PHE A 318 -8.50 -10.40 -6.68
C PHE A 318 -7.86 -10.60 -8.06
N PRO A 319 -6.92 -11.55 -8.16
CA PRO A 319 -6.08 -11.74 -9.34
C PRO A 319 -6.77 -12.64 -10.39
N PRO A 320 -6.20 -12.72 -11.61
CA PRO A 320 -6.59 -13.71 -12.60
C PRO A 320 -6.53 -15.14 -12.04
N ARG A 321 -7.61 -15.91 -12.18
CA ARG A 321 -7.74 -17.25 -11.57
C ARG A 321 -8.67 -18.17 -12.35
N TRP A 322 -8.67 -19.45 -12.00
CA TRP A 322 -9.66 -20.40 -12.49
C TRP A 322 -10.91 -20.39 -11.60
N GLY A 323 -12.08 -20.24 -12.23
CA GLY A 323 -13.38 -20.46 -11.59
C GLY A 323 -13.93 -21.83 -12.00
N VAL A 324 -14.00 -22.76 -11.06
CA VAL A 324 -14.40 -24.16 -11.32
C VAL A 324 -15.53 -24.66 -10.42
N ALA A 325 -16.02 -23.83 -9.50
CA ALA A 325 -17.05 -24.24 -8.53
C ALA A 325 -18.31 -24.79 -9.23
N GLU A 326 -18.73 -25.99 -8.87
CA GLU A 326 -19.91 -26.66 -9.40
C GLU A 326 -21.17 -26.25 -8.61
N ASN A 327 -22.33 -26.16 -9.29
CA ASN A 327 -23.62 -25.84 -8.67
C ASN A 327 -23.59 -24.64 -7.70
N THR A 328 -22.77 -23.64 -8.02
CA THR A 328 -22.40 -22.55 -7.11
C THR A 328 -22.66 -21.22 -7.78
N PHE A 329 -23.25 -20.28 -7.03
CA PHE A 329 -23.23 -18.86 -7.41
C PHE A 329 -21.80 -18.33 -7.21
N ARG A 330 -21.05 -18.22 -8.30
CA ARG A 330 -19.60 -17.95 -8.28
C ARG A 330 -19.16 -16.53 -7.88
N PRO A 331 -19.93 -15.45 -8.11
CA PRO A 331 -19.57 -14.13 -7.61
C PRO A 331 -19.47 -14.11 -6.08
N PRO A 332 -18.90 -13.06 -5.48
CA PRO A 332 -18.96 -12.85 -4.04
C PRO A 332 -20.41 -12.94 -3.53
N TYR A 333 -20.62 -13.58 -2.38
CA TYR A 333 -21.94 -13.67 -1.76
C TYR A 333 -22.43 -12.30 -1.25
N TYR A 334 -23.74 -12.13 -1.10
CA TYR A 334 -24.30 -10.98 -0.39
C TYR A 334 -23.81 -11.00 1.07
N HIS A 335 -23.28 -9.86 1.53
CA HIS A 335 -22.41 -9.83 2.69
C HIS A 335 -22.66 -8.62 3.59
N ARG A 336 -22.43 -8.83 4.89
CA ARG A 336 -22.39 -7.81 5.96
C ARG A 336 -21.25 -8.20 6.88
N ASN A 337 -20.28 -7.31 7.04
CA ASN A 337 -19.01 -7.64 7.67
C ASN A 337 -18.80 -6.86 8.97
N CYS A 338 -18.11 -7.46 9.94
CA CYS A 338 -17.56 -6.72 11.08
C CYS A 338 -16.37 -5.84 10.69
N MET A 339 -15.75 -6.06 9.54
CA MET A 339 -14.68 -5.23 9.00
C MET A 339 -15.25 -4.10 8.13
N SER A 340 -14.46 -3.07 7.89
CA SER A 340 -14.68 -2.09 6.83
C SER A 340 -13.86 -2.46 5.60
N GLU A 341 -14.44 -2.35 4.41
CA GLU A 341 -13.83 -2.82 3.17
C GLU A 341 -13.62 -1.65 2.20
N TYR A 342 -12.35 -1.23 2.00
CA TYR A 342 -12.00 -0.29 0.95
C TYR A 342 -11.45 -1.04 -0.27
N MET A 343 -12.17 -1.01 -1.38
CA MET A 343 -11.75 -1.63 -2.65
C MET A 343 -11.07 -0.63 -3.56
N GLY A 344 -10.03 -1.06 -4.26
CA GLY A 344 -9.37 -0.33 -5.35
C GLY A 344 -9.20 -1.18 -6.61
N LEU A 345 -8.93 -0.54 -7.74
CA LEU A 345 -8.77 -1.20 -9.04
C LEU A 345 -7.51 -0.68 -9.74
N ILE A 346 -6.54 -1.57 -9.97
CA ILE A 346 -5.28 -1.22 -10.65
C ILE A 346 -5.51 -1.14 -12.16
N LEU A 347 -6.13 -2.18 -12.73
CA LEU A 347 -6.44 -2.29 -14.15
C LEU A 347 -7.61 -3.26 -14.39
N GLY A 348 -8.24 -3.13 -15.56
CA GLY A 348 -9.35 -4.00 -15.99
C GLY A 348 -10.71 -3.60 -15.42
N CYS A 349 -11.56 -4.60 -15.12
CA CYS A 349 -12.93 -4.44 -14.64
C CYS A 349 -13.24 -5.47 -13.54
N TYR A 350 -13.85 -5.05 -12.43
CA TYR A 350 -14.17 -5.95 -11.32
C TYR A 350 -15.46 -6.73 -11.56
N GLU A 351 -15.43 -8.04 -11.33
CA GLU A 351 -16.50 -8.98 -11.71
C GLU A 351 -17.87 -8.72 -11.05
N ALA A 352 -17.88 -8.10 -9.86
CA ALA A 352 -19.12 -7.84 -9.12
C ALA A 352 -19.76 -6.46 -9.40
N LYS A 353 -19.16 -5.66 -10.30
CA LYS A 353 -19.56 -4.27 -10.59
C LYS A 353 -19.40 -3.93 -12.07
N GLU A 354 -20.43 -4.16 -12.88
CA GLU A 354 -20.37 -3.80 -14.31
C GLU A 354 -20.49 -2.26 -14.49
N GLY A 355 -19.43 -1.61 -14.97
CA GLY A 355 -19.43 -0.23 -15.51
C GLY A 355 -19.02 0.92 -14.57
N GLY A 356 -19.43 0.88 -13.29
CA GLY A 356 -19.24 2.01 -12.35
C GLY A 356 -17.87 2.10 -11.67
N PHE A 357 -17.18 0.97 -11.49
CA PHE A 357 -15.90 0.86 -10.77
C PHE A 357 -14.73 0.75 -11.77
N ARG A 358 -13.92 1.81 -11.88
CA ARG A 358 -12.88 1.97 -12.92
C ARG A 358 -11.47 2.06 -12.33
N PRO A 359 -10.42 1.71 -13.10
CA PRO A 359 -9.03 1.82 -12.64
C PRO A 359 -8.69 3.20 -12.07
N GLY A 360 -8.18 3.25 -10.84
CA GLY A 360 -7.92 4.49 -10.11
C GLY A 360 -9.09 5.00 -9.26
N GLY A 361 -10.27 4.40 -9.37
CA GLY A 361 -11.42 4.64 -8.49
C GLY A 361 -11.32 3.84 -7.18
N GLY A 362 -12.36 3.94 -6.35
CA GLY A 362 -12.42 3.24 -5.07
C GLY A 362 -13.85 2.96 -4.65
N SER A 363 -14.06 2.05 -3.70
CA SER A 363 -15.33 1.98 -2.95
C SER A 363 -15.07 1.69 -1.49
N LEU A 364 -15.97 2.17 -0.62
CA LEU A 364 -15.94 1.87 0.81
C LEU A 364 -17.29 1.28 1.21
N HIS A 365 -17.24 0.06 1.74
CA HIS A 365 -18.35 -0.54 2.47
C HIS A 365 -18.03 -0.47 3.96
N SER A 366 -18.77 0.40 4.66
CA SER A 366 -18.62 0.61 6.10
C SER A 366 -19.03 -0.63 6.89
N MET A 367 -18.55 -0.74 8.13
CA MET A 367 -18.86 -1.88 9.02
C MET A 367 -20.37 -2.16 9.06
N MET A 368 -20.73 -3.43 8.89
CA MET A 368 -22.09 -3.98 8.87
C MET A 368 -23.00 -3.48 7.74
N THR A 369 -22.54 -2.59 6.87
CA THR A 369 -23.30 -2.12 5.71
C THR A 369 -23.46 -3.28 4.71
N PRO A 370 -24.71 -3.63 4.34
CA PRO A 370 -24.96 -4.69 3.37
C PRO A 370 -24.37 -4.34 2.00
N HIS A 371 -23.71 -5.31 1.39
CA HIS A 371 -23.15 -5.20 0.04
C HIS A 371 -23.18 -6.56 -0.67
N GLY A 372 -22.79 -6.59 -1.93
CA GLY A 372 -22.76 -7.79 -2.76
C GLY A 372 -22.83 -7.46 -4.25
N PRO A 373 -23.00 -8.48 -5.11
CA PRO A 373 -23.19 -8.31 -6.54
C PRO A 373 -24.37 -7.42 -6.88
N ASP A 374 -24.22 -6.61 -7.93
CA ASP A 374 -25.32 -5.82 -8.47
C ASP A 374 -26.37 -6.69 -9.19
N TYR A 375 -27.45 -6.06 -9.64
CA TYR A 375 -28.54 -6.74 -10.34
C TYR A 375 -28.08 -7.51 -11.58
N GLN A 376 -27.23 -6.91 -12.43
CA GLN A 376 -26.81 -7.53 -13.69
C GLN A 376 -25.96 -8.77 -13.43
N CYS A 377 -25.02 -8.66 -12.49
CA CYS A 377 -24.20 -9.77 -12.04
C CYS A 377 -25.06 -10.92 -11.49
N PHE A 378 -26.04 -10.62 -10.63
CA PHE A 378 -26.96 -11.63 -10.10
C PHE A 378 -27.73 -12.36 -11.22
N MET A 379 -28.35 -11.62 -12.14
CA MET A 379 -29.16 -12.20 -13.22
C MET A 379 -28.34 -13.12 -14.13
N LYS A 380 -27.13 -12.68 -14.49
CA LYS A 380 -26.20 -13.44 -15.32
C LYS A 380 -25.70 -14.69 -14.61
N CYS A 381 -25.11 -14.53 -13.42
CA CYS A 381 -24.42 -15.62 -12.73
C CYS A 381 -25.36 -16.62 -12.03
N SER A 382 -26.64 -16.29 -11.85
CA SER A 382 -27.65 -17.24 -11.36
C SER A 382 -28.23 -18.15 -12.45
N THR A 383 -28.01 -17.83 -13.73
CA THR A 383 -28.60 -18.57 -14.86
C THR A 383 -27.58 -19.12 -15.85
N GLU A 384 -26.31 -18.69 -15.77
CA GLU A 384 -25.27 -19.15 -16.67
C GLU A 384 -24.95 -20.65 -16.52
N GLU A 385 -24.58 -21.29 -17.63
CA GLU A 385 -24.10 -22.67 -17.60
C GLU A 385 -22.70 -22.72 -16.98
N LEU A 386 -22.56 -23.44 -15.87
CA LEU A 386 -21.29 -23.53 -15.15
C LEU A 386 -20.29 -24.45 -15.87
N LYS A 387 -19.19 -23.86 -16.34
CA LYS A 387 -18.02 -24.55 -16.92
C LYS A 387 -16.73 -24.00 -16.29
N PRO A 388 -15.58 -24.68 -16.36
CA PRO A 388 -14.30 -24.09 -15.99
C PRO A 388 -14.03 -22.83 -16.82
N VAL A 389 -13.79 -21.70 -16.16
CA VAL A 389 -13.54 -20.40 -16.83
C VAL A 389 -12.34 -19.68 -16.23
N ARG A 390 -11.69 -18.83 -17.02
CA ARG A 390 -10.70 -17.86 -16.54
C ARG A 390 -11.43 -16.61 -16.06
N VAL A 391 -11.26 -16.29 -14.78
CA VAL A 391 -11.86 -15.14 -14.10
C VAL A 391 -10.81 -14.05 -13.94
N ALA A 392 -11.24 -12.78 -14.02
CA ALA A 392 -10.39 -11.60 -13.82
C ALA A 392 -9.15 -11.56 -14.75
N GLU A 393 -9.20 -12.22 -15.91
CA GLU A 393 -8.13 -12.14 -16.91
C GLU A 393 -7.99 -10.69 -17.39
N GLY A 394 -6.76 -10.15 -17.37
CA GLY A 394 -6.52 -8.73 -17.66
C GLY A 394 -7.11 -7.76 -16.62
N THR A 395 -7.39 -8.23 -15.40
CA THR A 395 -7.89 -7.41 -14.27
C THR A 395 -7.04 -7.62 -13.02
N MET A 396 -6.87 -6.56 -12.22
CA MET A 396 -6.33 -6.66 -10.87
C MET A 396 -7.03 -5.65 -9.97
N SER A 397 -7.96 -6.13 -9.15
CA SER A 397 -8.54 -5.34 -8.05
C SER A 397 -7.93 -5.78 -6.72
N PHE A 398 -8.12 -4.97 -5.69
CA PHE A 398 -7.62 -5.24 -4.36
C PHE A 398 -8.52 -4.62 -3.31
N MET A 399 -8.31 -5.04 -2.05
CA MET A 399 -8.99 -4.50 -0.89
C MET A 399 -7.97 -4.15 0.20
N PHE A 400 -8.19 -3.01 0.84
CA PHE A 400 -7.71 -2.71 2.17
C PHE A 400 -8.88 -2.96 3.13
N GLU A 401 -8.88 -4.11 3.78
CA GLU A 401 -9.88 -4.45 4.80
C GLU A 401 -9.34 -4.04 6.18
N SER A 402 -10.18 -3.45 7.03
CA SER A 402 -9.78 -2.96 8.35
C SER A 402 -10.76 -3.36 9.43
N SER A 403 -10.25 -3.69 10.62
CA SER A 403 -11.08 -3.95 11.81
C SER A 403 -11.66 -2.70 12.46
N LEU A 404 -11.23 -1.50 12.03
CA LEU A 404 -11.71 -0.22 12.52
C LEU A 404 -12.77 0.38 11.60
N SER A 405 -13.70 1.17 12.16
CA SER A 405 -14.66 1.94 11.38
C SER A 405 -13.96 3.10 10.66
N LEU A 406 -13.79 2.99 9.35
CA LEU A 406 -13.14 4.04 8.56
C LEU A 406 -14.05 5.28 8.44
N VAL A 407 -13.47 6.43 8.76
CA VAL A 407 -14.08 7.75 8.62
C VAL A 407 -13.57 8.40 7.34
N VAL A 408 -14.47 9.05 6.61
CA VAL A 408 -14.20 9.72 5.34
C VAL A 408 -14.17 11.24 5.57
N PRO A 409 -13.11 11.97 5.17
CA PRO A 409 -13.07 13.43 5.25
C PRO A 409 -14.13 14.10 4.36
N ASP A 410 -14.60 15.28 4.76
CA ASP A 410 -15.64 16.02 4.03
C ASP A 410 -15.30 16.28 2.56
N TRP A 411 -14.04 16.57 2.26
CA TRP A 411 -13.61 16.80 0.87
C TRP A 411 -13.81 15.54 0.02
N ALA A 412 -13.57 14.35 0.57
CA ALA A 412 -13.68 13.09 -0.16
C ALA A 412 -15.15 12.72 -0.39
N LEU A 413 -16.08 13.18 0.45
CA LEU A 413 -17.52 13.02 0.25
C LEU A 413 -18.09 14.00 -0.78
N ASN A 414 -17.63 15.25 -0.77
CA ASN A 414 -18.24 16.33 -1.56
C ASN A 414 -17.52 16.56 -2.90
N ASP A 415 -16.19 16.54 -2.89
CA ASP A 415 -15.32 16.89 -4.03
C ASP A 415 -14.48 15.69 -4.51
N GLY A 416 -14.69 14.51 -3.92
CA GLY A 416 -13.90 13.30 -4.15
C GLY A 416 -14.18 12.58 -5.48
N ASN A 417 -15.08 13.11 -6.33
CA ASN A 417 -15.63 12.42 -7.50
C ASN A 417 -16.48 11.19 -7.11
N VAL A 418 -17.34 11.38 -6.10
CA VAL A 418 -18.27 10.35 -5.59
C VAL A 418 -19.40 10.09 -6.58
N ASP A 419 -19.68 8.82 -6.81
CA ASP A 419 -20.88 8.36 -7.49
C ASP A 419 -22.08 8.41 -6.54
N LYS A 420 -22.98 9.37 -6.79
CA LYS A 420 -24.19 9.60 -5.98
C LYS A 420 -25.26 8.53 -6.18
N ASP A 421 -25.15 7.76 -7.26
CA ASP A 421 -26.13 6.78 -7.69
C ASP A 421 -25.72 5.35 -7.38
N TYR A 422 -24.62 5.13 -6.66
CA TYR A 422 -24.10 3.80 -6.34
C TYR A 422 -25.17 2.86 -5.76
N HIS A 423 -26.03 3.36 -4.88
CA HIS A 423 -27.11 2.58 -4.28
C HIS A 423 -28.15 2.04 -5.28
N LYS A 424 -28.28 2.67 -6.45
CA LYS A 424 -29.21 2.24 -7.49
C LYS A 424 -28.80 0.92 -8.15
N ASP A 425 -27.53 0.52 -8.08
CA ASP A 425 -27.02 -0.74 -8.64
C ASP A 425 -27.78 -1.99 -8.10
N TRP A 426 -28.33 -1.88 -6.88
CA TRP A 426 -29.07 -2.97 -6.22
C TRP A 426 -30.59 -2.79 -6.21
N GLN A 427 -31.12 -1.58 -6.44
CA GLN A 427 -32.56 -1.31 -6.38
C GLN A 427 -33.41 -2.19 -7.31
N PRO A 428 -32.93 -2.61 -8.49
CA PRO A 428 -33.66 -3.55 -9.35
C PRO A 428 -33.80 -4.98 -8.79
N LEU A 429 -33.10 -5.35 -7.70
CA LEU A 429 -33.27 -6.64 -6.99
C LEU A 429 -34.59 -6.65 -6.18
N ASN A 430 -35.71 -6.48 -6.86
CA ASN A 430 -37.04 -6.37 -6.26
C ASN A 430 -37.94 -7.53 -6.71
N PHE A 431 -37.57 -8.74 -6.30
CA PHE A 431 -38.31 -9.96 -6.58
C PHE A 431 -39.10 -10.41 -5.36
N ASN A 432 -40.35 -10.83 -5.57
CA ASN A 432 -41.08 -11.57 -4.54
C ASN A 432 -40.83 -13.09 -4.68
N LEU A 433 -41.23 -13.87 -3.67
CA LEU A 433 -41.01 -15.32 -3.68
C LEU A 433 -41.62 -16.03 -4.92
N SER A 434 -42.76 -15.54 -5.41
CA SER A 434 -43.41 -16.12 -6.60
C SER A 434 -42.58 -15.87 -7.86
N ASP A 435 -41.92 -14.72 -7.97
CA ASP A 435 -41.02 -14.41 -9.08
C ASP A 435 -39.83 -15.37 -9.06
N LEU A 436 -39.22 -15.58 -7.89
CA LEU A 436 -38.08 -16.49 -7.71
C LEU A 436 -38.44 -17.95 -8.02
N ILE A 437 -39.62 -18.42 -7.59
CA ILE A 437 -40.11 -19.77 -7.91
C ILE A 437 -40.29 -19.93 -9.43
N LYS A 438 -40.79 -18.91 -10.14
CA LYS A 438 -40.93 -18.96 -11.60
C LYS A 438 -39.58 -18.98 -12.31
N MET A 439 -38.62 -18.19 -11.84
CA MET A 439 -37.27 -18.12 -12.41
C MET A 439 -36.53 -19.46 -12.26
N THR A 440 -36.70 -20.14 -11.13
CA THR A 440 -36.09 -21.46 -10.89
C THR A 440 -36.79 -22.58 -11.67
N ALA A 441 -38.12 -22.51 -11.86
CA ALA A 441 -38.87 -23.49 -12.62
C ALA A 441 -38.66 -23.37 -14.15
N ASN A 442 -38.28 -22.19 -14.66
CA ASN A 442 -37.99 -21.96 -16.07
C ASN A 442 -36.79 -21.01 -16.23
N PRO A 443 -35.54 -21.52 -16.29
CA PRO A 443 -34.33 -20.71 -16.40
C PRO A 443 -34.33 -19.76 -17.62
N SER A 444 -35.03 -20.15 -18.69
CA SER A 444 -35.17 -19.33 -19.90
C SER A 444 -36.10 -18.10 -19.75
N ALA A 445 -36.94 -18.06 -18.71
CA ALA A 445 -37.81 -16.93 -18.41
C ALA A 445 -37.08 -15.79 -17.68
N GLY A 446 -35.97 -16.09 -16.97
CA GLY A 446 -35.15 -15.06 -16.30
C GLY A 446 -34.53 -14.06 -17.28
N ALA A 447 -34.20 -14.51 -18.49
CA ALA A 447 -33.69 -13.65 -19.57
C ALA A 447 -34.73 -12.65 -20.11
N GLN A 448 -36.04 -12.89 -19.91
CA GLN A 448 -37.13 -12.00 -20.37
C GLN A 448 -37.43 -10.86 -19.39
N LEU A 449 -36.85 -10.87 -18.18
CA LEU A 449 -37.03 -9.83 -17.15
C LEU A 449 -35.90 -8.80 -17.12
N LEU A 450 -34.87 -8.96 -17.96
CA LEU A 450 -33.90 -7.89 -18.20
C LEU A 450 -34.66 -6.70 -18.83
N PRO A 451 -34.63 -5.49 -18.24
CA PRO A 451 -35.19 -4.34 -18.93
C PRO A 451 -34.45 -4.17 -20.26
N ILE A 452 -35.20 -4.18 -21.35
CA ILE A 452 -34.70 -3.76 -22.66
C ILE A 452 -34.41 -2.26 -22.54
N SER A 453 -33.19 -1.91 -22.17
CA SER A 453 -32.60 -0.61 -22.51
C SER A 453 -31.50 -0.84 -23.54
N ALA A 454 -31.87 -1.44 -24.67
CA ALA A 454 -31.09 -1.38 -25.90
C ALA A 454 -31.32 -0.01 -26.55
N GLU A 455 -30.91 1.06 -25.88
CA GLU A 455 -30.89 2.41 -26.45
C GLU A 455 -29.85 3.30 -25.74
N GLU A 456 -28.66 2.75 -25.45
CA GLU A 456 -27.48 3.58 -25.17
C GLU A 456 -26.13 2.87 -25.39
N THR A 457 -26.12 1.75 -26.12
CA THR A 457 -24.87 1.23 -26.73
C THR A 457 -24.68 1.87 -28.10
N ALA A 458 -24.41 3.17 -28.11
CA ALA A 458 -23.82 3.83 -29.27
C ALA A 458 -22.29 3.63 -29.20
N GLN A 459 -21.80 2.74 -30.06
CA GLN A 459 -20.44 2.67 -30.62
C GLN A 459 -19.27 3.05 -29.69
N PHE A 460 -18.64 2.03 -29.10
CA PHE A 460 -17.19 2.05 -28.95
C PHE A 460 -16.64 0.78 -29.61
N SER A 461 -16.35 0.90 -30.90
CA SER A 461 -15.49 -0.06 -31.59
C SER A 461 -14.09 0.05 -30.99
N LEU A 462 -13.54 -1.10 -30.62
CA LEU A 462 -12.11 -1.29 -30.46
C LEU A 462 -11.46 -1.08 -31.82
N ASP A 463 -11.06 0.15 -32.13
CA ASP A 463 -10.09 0.51 -33.16
C ASP A 463 -9.69 1.96 -32.93
N ASP A 464 -8.54 2.18 -32.27
CA ASP A 464 -7.70 3.35 -32.51
C ASP A 464 -6.25 2.98 -32.12
N GLU A 465 -5.60 2.36 -33.09
CA GLU A 465 -4.15 2.17 -33.20
C GLU A 465 -3.37 3.50 -33.44
N ASP A 466 -3.95 4.68 -33.16
CA ASP A 466 -3.32 5.97 -33.48
C ASP A 466 -2.60 6.68 -32.32
N LEU A 467 -2.26 5.97 -31.25
CA LEU A 467 -1.40 6.47 -30.16
C LEU A 467 0.05 6.00 -30.23
N VAL A 468 0.52 5.51 -31.39
CA VAL A 468 1.93 5.21 -31.67
C VAL A 468 2.29 5.58 -33.11
N ARG A 469 2.30 6.87 -33.45
CA ARG A 469 3.10 7.45 -34.56
C ARG A 469 2.96 8.97 -34.58
N ASN A 470 3.88 9.67 -33.91
CA ASN A 470 4.50 10.90 -34.41
C ASN A 470 5.49 11.42 -33.36
N VAL A 471 6.65 10.76 -33.31
CA VAL A 471 7.89 11.40 -32.90
C VAL A 471 8.56 11.85 -34.21
N GLU A 472 8.89 13.14 -34.27
CA GLU A 472 9.80 13.80 -35.22
C GLU A 472 9.34 13.96 -36.69
N SER A 473 8.93 15.18 -37.07
CA SER A 473 9.76 15.99 -37.97
C SER A 473 9.19 17.40 -38.21
N GLN A 474 10.14 18.33 -38.39
CA GLN A 474 10.02 19.69 -38.96
C GLN A 474 9.86 20.88 -38.01
N GLN A 475 11.04 21.36 -37.61
CA GLN A 475 11.39 22.78 -37.53
C GLN A 475 10.84 23.61 -38.71
N ARG A 476 10.27 24.79 -38.44
CA ARG A 476 10.69 26.14 -38.91
C ARG A 476 9.51 27.13 -38.97
N GLU A 477 9.60 28.13 -38.08
CA GLU A 477 9.60 29.58 -38.34
C GLU A 477 8.51 30.30 -39.17
N VAL A 478 8.27 31.55 -38.73
CA VAL A 478 7.75 32.75 -39.43
C VAL A 478 6.30 33.20 -39.10
N LEU A 479 6.25 34.08 -38.09
CA LEU A 479 5.78 35.48 -38.12
C LEU A 479 4.45 35.91 -38.79
N LEU A 480 3.79 36.81 -38.03
CA LEU A 480 3.02 38.00 -38.43
C LEU A 480 1.59 37.83 -38.95
N GLY A 481 0.69 38.52 -38.25
CA GLY A 481 -0.06 39.60 -38.91
C GLY A 481 -1.56 39.64 -38.65
N ASN A 482 -1.96 40.73 -37.98
CA ASN A 482 -3.25 41.43 -38.06
C ASN A 482 -4.44 40.72 -37.39
N GLY A 483 -5.11 41.28 -36.38
CA GLY A 483 -5.35 42.69 -36.08
C GLY A 483 -6.68 43.13 -36.70
N LEU A 484 -7.65 43.48 -35.85
CA LEU A 484 -8.75 44.47 -35.99
C LEU A 484 -9.81 44.13 -34.92
N ARG A 485 -10.01 44.98 -33.90
CA ARG A 485 -10.98 46.11 -33.80
C ARG A 485 -12.44 45.63 -33.79
N ALA A 486 -13.39 46.11 -32.99
CA ALA A 486 -13.55 47.33 -32.17
C ALA A 486 -14.71 47.06 -31.16
N SER A 487 -14.67 47.52 -29.90
CA SER A 487 -15.17 48.81 -29.37
C SER A 487 -16.61 48.78 -28.80
N THR A 488 -16.72 49.10 -27.49
CA THR A 488 -17.66 50.02 -26.78
C THR A 488 -19.17 49.96 -27.08
N VAL A 489 -20.10 50.01 -26.11
CA VAL A 489 -20.51 51.11 -25.19
C VAL A 489 -21.53 50.49 -24.21
N ALA A 490 -21.36 50.51 -22.87
CA ALA A 490 -21.82 51.48 -21.85
C ALA A 490 -23.33 51.63 -21.59
N SER A 491 -23.63 52.01 -20.34
CA SER A 491 -24.92 52.25 -19.64
C SER A 491 -25.62 50.97 -19.15
N GLY A 492 -25.97 50.77 -17.88
CA GLY A 492 -26.06 51.64 -16.71
C GLY A 492 -27.51 51.60 -16.22
N PHE A 493 -27.76 51.15 -14.98
CA PHE A 493 -28.70 51.78 -14.03
C PHE A 493 -28.72 51.04 -12.68
N ASN A 494 -28.60 51.86 -11.63
CA ASN A 494 -28.80 51.59 -10.21
C ASN A 494 -30.23 51.11 -9.91
N SER A 495 -30.38 50.24 -8.90
CA SER A 495 -31.11 50.62 -7.68
C SER A 495 -30.85 49.64 -6.52
N ARG A 496 -30.55 50.23 -5.37
CA ARG A 496 -30.50 49.62 -4.04
C ARG A 496 -31.92 49.41 -3.52
N ILE A 497 -32.12 48.46 -2.60
CA ILE A 497 -32.83 48.62 -1.30
C ILE A 497 -32.51 47.40 -0.42
N ASN A 498 -32.27 47.68 0.86
CA ASN A 498 -32.00 46.86 2.06
C ASN A 498 -32.87 47.49 3.19
N PRO A 499 -33.01 47.02 4.45
CA PRO A 499 -33.11 45.70 5.12
C PRO A 499 -34.38 45.59 6.03
N GLU A 500 -34.42 44.60 6.95
CA GLU A 500 -35.21 44.43 8.20
C GLU A 500 -36.54 43.62 8.07
N ALA A 501 -36.95 42.70 8.95
CA ALA A 501 -36.71 42.49 10.39
C ALA A 501 -37.10 41.06 10.90
N MET A 502 -36.80 40.81 12.18
CA MET A 502 -37.36 39.82 13.15
C MET A 502 -36.68 38.43 13.26
N THR A 503 -35.75 38.14 14.20
CA THR A 503 -35.72 38.06 15.69
C THR A 503 -36.54 36.93 16.35
N GLN A 504 -35.84 36.02 17.07
CA GLN A 504 -36.18 35.36 18.38
C GLN A 504 -35.09 34.30 18.70
N ARG A 505 -34.03 34.56 19.49
CA ARG A 505 -33.83 34.42 20.97
C ARG A 505 -34.28 33.10 21.64
N PHE A 506 -33.32 32.33 22.20
CA PHE A 506 -33.12 32.01 23.66
C PHE A 506 -32.02 30.92 23.88
N PRO A 507 -31.44 30.70 25.09
CA PRO A 507 -30.00 30.86 25.32
C PRO A 507 -29.23 29.63 25.89
N SER A 508 -27.91 29.83 26.04
CA SER A 508 -26.87 28.96 26.61
C SER A 508 -27.08 28.57 28.09
N TRP A 509 -26.61 27.38 28.46
CA TRP A 509 -26.45 26.94 29.86
C TRP A 509 -25.08 26.30 30.07
N ARG A 510 -24.27 26.94 30.94
CA ARG A 510 -23.18 26.35 31.72
C ARG A 510 -23.41 26.71 33.19
N ASP A 511 -22.96 25.79 34.04
CA ASP A 511 -22.72 25.87 35.48
C ASP A 511 -23.91 25.72 36.44
N LYS A 512 -23.84 24.62 37.22
CA LYS A 512 -24.02 24.61 38.69
C LYS A 512 -23.51 23.30 39.29
N LEU A 513 -22.44 23.42 40.10
CA LEU A 513 -22.02 22.47 41.13
C LEU A 513 -23.00 22.48 42.32
N PRO A 514 -22.94 21.45 43.19
CA PRO A 514 -22.81 21.73 44.61
C PRO A 514 -21.69 20.94 45.31
N SER A 515 -21.22 21.54 46.40
CA SER A 515 -20.15 21.17 47.33
C SER A 515 -20.60 20.29 48.51
N ASN A 516 -19.70 19.44 49.02
CA ASN A 516 -19.32 19.23 50.45
C ASN A 516 -18.47 17.94 50.56
N LYS A 517 -17.18 17.98 50.96
CA LYS A 517 -16.65 17.89 52.34
C LYS A 517 -17.21 16.73 53.17
N GLU A 518 -16.43 15.66 53.36
CA GLU A 518 -15.75 15.29 54.63
C GLU A 518 -14.95 13.98 54.52
N ALA A 519 -14.11 13.73 55.52
CA ALA A 519 -12.92 12.90 55.53
C ALA A 519 -13.08 11.53 56.23
N SER A 520 -12.28 10.52 55.84
CA SER A 520 -11.65 9.48 56.69
C SER A 520 -10.80 8.55 55.80
N ARG A 521 -9.46 8.43 55.96
CA ARG A 521 -8.68 7.53 56.84
C ARG A 521 -8.86 6.01 56.58
N LEU A 522 -7.72 5.30 56.68
CA LEU A 522 -7.41 3.86 56.52
C LEU A 522 -6.91 3.55 55.09
N THR A 523 -5.62 3.36 54.74
CA THR A 523 -4.49 2.57 55.30
C THR A 523 -4.85 1.13 55.65
N ASP A 524 -4.45 0.21 54.77
CA ASP A 524 -4.00 -1.16 55.01
C ASP A 524 -3.03 -1.45 53.84
N GLU A 525 -1.70 -1.41 54.00
CA GLU A 525 -0.84 -2.44 54.60
C GLU A 525 -1.19 -3.86 54.12
N ILE A 526 -0.37 -4.37 53.20
CA ILE A 526 -0.16 -5.81 53.02
C ILE A 526 1.31 -6.03 53.31
N GLU A 527 1.56 -6.50 54.53
CA GLU A 527 2.82 -7.07 54.97
C GLU A 527 3.05 -8.43 54.32
N LEU A 528 4.35 -8.70 54.16
CA LEU A 528 4.98 -9.97 53.89
C LEU A 528 4.70 -10.95 55.02
N ASP A 529 4.50 -12.23 54.68
CA ASP A 529 4.80 -13.33 55.59
C ASP A 529 5.74 -14.31 54.90
N ASP A 530 6.90 -14.46 55.53
CA ASP A 530 7.87 -15.52 55.35
C ASP A 530 7.29 -16.86 55.80
N ALA A 531 7.61 -17.93 55.06
CA ALA A 531 7.69 -19.26 55.64
C ALA A 531 8.80 -20.06 54.97
N ASP A 532 9.77 -20.35 55.82
CA ASP A 532 11.05 -21.02 55.65
C ASP A 532 10.93 -22.54 55.46
N SER A 533 12.08 -23.19 55.25
CA SER A 533 12.39 -24.63 55.05
C SER A 533 12.52 -25.03 53.57
N GLY A 534 13.66 -25.48 53.06
CA GLY A 534 14.85 -26.03 53.70
C GLY A 534 15.13 -27.38 53.04
N SER A 535 16.16 -27.48 52.21
CA SER A 535 17.02 -28.67 52.10
C SER A 535 18.13 -28.41 51.09
N ASP A 536 19.34 -28.57 51.60
CA ASP A 536 20.57 -28.80 50.87
C ASP A 536 20.42 -29.96 49.88
N ASP A 537 20.98 -29.82 48.68
CA ASP A 537 21.83 -30.87 48.14
C ASP A 537 22.88 -30.27 47.21
N LEU A 538 24.12 -30.45 47.66
CA LEU A 538 25.36 -30.25 46.94
C LEU A 538 25.51 -31.31 45.84
N ASP A 539 26.48 -31.03 44.98
CA ASP A 539 27.40 -31.98 44.35
C ASP A 539 27.32 -32.28 42.84
N LEU A 540 28.34 -31.71 42.17
CA LEU A 540 29.31 -32.38 41.29
C LEU A 540 29.13 -32.24 39.76
N LEU A 541 29.85 -31.23 39.26
CA LEU A 541 30.54 -31.26 37.96
C LEU A 541 31.50 -32.47 37.87
N PRO A 542 31.69 -33.08 36.68
CA PRO A 542 32.91 -33.82 36.37
C PRO A 542 33.90 -32.97 35.53
N PRO A 543 35.23 -33.22 35.66
CA PRO A 543 36.29 -32.37 35.10
C PRO A 543 36.86 -32.84 33.75
N PHE A 544 37.61 -31.90 33.16
CA PHE A 544 38.63 -31.92 32.09
C PHE A 544 39.20 -33.25 31.56
N SER A 545 39.53 -33.22 30.27
CA SER A 545 40.87 -33.65 29.80
C SER A 545 41.36 -32.80 28.62
N SER A 546 42.54 -32.20 28.81
CA SER A 546 43.39 -31.56 27.78
C SER A 546 44.61 -32.46 27.49
N SER A 547 45.38 -32.07 26.47
CA SER A 547 46.65 -32.63 25.93
C SER A 547 46.49 -33.67 24.81
N GLY A 548 47.21 -33.60 23.69
CA GLY A 548 48.24 -32.67 23.26
C GLY A 548 48.67 -32.91 21.80
N THR A 549 49.20 -31.84 21.19
CA THR A 549 50.37 -31.77 20.28
C THR A 549 50.60 -32.87 19.24
N ASN A 550 50.60 -32.53 17.93
CA ASN A 550 51.83 -32.28 17.15
C ASN A 550 51.64 -32.15 15.62
N THR A 551 52.30 -31.12 15.06
CA THR A 551 53.07 -31.05 13.79
C THR A 551 52.43 -31.29 12.41
N THR A 552 52.34 -30.18 11.64
CA THR A 552 52.93 -29.90 10.31
C THR A 552 53.14 -31.03 9.27
N THR A 553 52.54 -30.87 8.07
CA THR A 553 53.18 -30.83 6.71
C THR A 553 52.10 -30.55 5.66
N LYS A 554 52.07 -29.37 5.01
CA LYS A 554 52.63 -29.02 3.68
C LYS A 554 52.24 -29.92 2.48
N ASN A 555 51.53 -29.27 1.55
CA ASN A 555 51.69 -29.27 0.09
C ASN A 555 51.08 -30.36 -0.82
N ALA A 556 50.17 -29.84 -1.67
CA ALA A 556 50.22 -29.87 -3.14
C ALA A 556 49.55 -31.01 -3.92
N GLN A 557 48.45 -30.61 -4.58
CA GLN A 557 48.25 -30.62 -6.04
C GLN A 557 48.71 -31.85 -6.85
N ARG A 558 47.75 -32.49 -7.55
CA ARG A 558 47.41 -32.30 -8.98
C ARG A 558 47.12 -33.64 -9.73
N LYS A 559 46.09 -33.53 -10.58
CA LYS A 559 45.88 -34.18 -11.90
C LYS A 559 45.42 -35.64 -11.94
N LEU A 560 44.20 -35.84 -12.45
CA LEU A 560 44.03 -36.31 -13.83
C LEU A 560 42.69 -35.82 -14.42
N GLN A 561 42.69 -35.65 -15.73
CA GLN A 561 41.81 -34.85 -16.56
C GLN A 561 41.52 -35.66 -17.84
N LYS A 562 40.38 -35.38 -18.49
CA LYS A 562 40.04 -35.57 -19.94
C LYS A 562 39.40 -36.92 -20.33
N VAL A 563 38.46 -37.04 -21.29
CA VAL A 563 37.76 -36.17 -22.28
C VAL A 563 36.65 -37.04 -22.94
N PHE A 564 35.43 -36.55 -23.27
CA PHE A 564 34.86 -36.19 -24.60
C PHE A 564 33.39 -35.75 -24.32
N LYS A 565 32.81 -34.59 -24.68
CA LYS A 565 32.61 -33.75 -25.88
C LYS A 565 31.62 -34.29 -26.94
N CYS A 566 30.64 -33.41 -27.24
CA CYS A 566 29.72 -33.30 -28.40
C CYS A 566 28.34 -33.99 -28.32
N CYS A 567 27.27 -33.18 -28.22
CA CYS A 567 26.28 -32.94 -29.31
C CYS A 567 25.05 -32.15 -28.80
N SER A 568 24.86 -30.92 -29.32
CA SER A 568 23.54 -30.31 -29.59
C SER A 568 23.45 -30.19 -31.12
N PRO A 569 22.26 -30.32 -31.74
CA PRO A 569 21.51 -29.09 -32.03
C PRO A 569 19.96 -29.22 -32.05
N HIS A 570 19.32 -28.06 -31.91
CA HIS A 570 18.02 -27.64 -32.48
C HIS A 570 16.75 -28.44 -32.18
N PHE A 571 15.85 -27.82 -31.40
CA PHE A 571 14.40 -28.08 -31.51
C PHE A 571 13.66 -26.78 -31.83
N VAL A 572 12.82 -26.89 -32.85
CA VAL A 572 12.00 -25.88 -33.50
C VAL A 572 10.64 -25.78 -32.79
N ALA A 573 10.10 -24.56 -32.70
CA ALA A 573 8.77 -24.26 -32.17
C ALA A 573 7.64 -24.82 -33.06
N PRO A 574 6.49 -25.25 -32.50
CA PRO A 574 5.30 -25.48 -33.30
C PRO A 574 4.44 -24.21 -33.38
N LYS A 575 4.19 -23.76 -34.61
CA LYS A 575 2.99 -22.99 -34.96
C LYS A 575 1.79 -23.94 -34.92
N CYS A 576 0.68 -23.51 -34.31
CA CYS A 576 -0.62 -24.09 -34.63
C CYS A 576 -1.66 -22.99 -34.81
N THR A 577 -2.46 -23.20 -35.84
CA THR A 577 -3.27 -22.27 -36.60
C THR A 577 -4.66 -22.14 -36.00
N ILE A 578 -5.24 -20.95 -36.23
CA ILE A 578 -6.66 -20.61 -36.16
C ILE A 578 -7.54 -21.65 -36.86
N MET A 579 -8.58 -22.11 -36.17
CA MET A 579 -9.95 -22.30 -36.67
C MET A 579 -10.92 -21.91 -35.57
#